data_AF-A0A2G9NAZ4-F1
#
_entry.id   AF-A0A2G9NAZ4-F1
#
_cell.length_a   1.000
_cell.length_b   1.000
_cell.length_c   1.000
_cell.angle_alpha   90.00
_cell.angle_beta   90.00
_cell.angle_gamma   90.00
#
_symmetry.space_group_name_H-M   'P 1'
#
loop_
_entity.id
_entity.type
_entity.pdbx_description
1 polymer ?
#
loop_
_entity_poly.entity_id
_entity_poly.type
_entity_poly.pdbx_seq_one_letter_code
_entity_poly.pdbx_strand_id
1 'polypeptide(L)'
;EDAFYSGKLRLNGEKLWKKSRAVKVGDILDLIVEENREAETTTVMRTMLKEVQKEKTSTDKYKVVLRRWKRLTIPKSPEPPKSPEPPTSPL
;
A
#
# COMPACT_ATOMS: atom_id res chain seq x y z
N GLU A 1 12.67 6.72 -11.23
CA GLU A 1 11.39 7.47 -11.24
C GLU A 1 10.25 6.74 -11.96
N ASP A 2 10.38 5.43 -12.21
CA ASP A 2 9.49 4.67 -13.11
C ASP A 2 8.21 4.13 -12.47
N ALA A 3 8.22 3.91 -11.16
CA ALA A 3 7.14 3.20 -10.47
C ALA A 3 5.81 3.97 -10.38
N PHE A 4 5.84 5.30 -10.49
CA PHE A 4 4.64 6.13 -10.52
C PHE A 4 3.92 6.02 -11.87
N TYR A 5 4.67 6.14 -12.98
CA TYR A 5 4.12 6.02 -14.33
C TYR A 5 3.71 4.58 -14.67
N SER A 6 4.44 3.60 -14.14
CA SER A 6 4.09 2.18 -14.28
C SER A 6 2.88 1.75 -13.43
N GLY A 7 2.27 2.66 -12.64
CA GLY A 7 1.12 2.32 -11.78
C GLY A 7 1.45 1.34 -10.66
N LYS A 8 2.74 1.17 -10.35
CA LYS A 8 3.27 0.30 -9.30
C LYS A 8 3.15 0.93 -7.91
N LEU A 9 2.81 2.22 -7.84
CA LEU A 9 2.66 2.96 -6.59
C LEU A 9 1.19 3.02 -6.15
N ARG A 10 0.91 2.53 -4.94
CA ARG A 10 -0.40 2.58 -4.30
C ARG A 10 -0.31 3.33 -2.98
N LEU A 11 -1.30 4.16 -2.68
CA LEU A 11 -1.44 4.86 -1.41
C LEU A 11 -2.74 4.38 -0.75
N ASN A 12 -2.64 3.79 0.44
CA ASN A 12 -3.72 3.13 1.17
C ASN A 12 -4.46 2.06 0.36
N GLY A 13 -3.77 1.41 -0.59
CA GLY A 13 -4.37 0.46 -1.52
C GLY A 13 -5.03 1.10 -2.75
N GLU A 14 -5.17 2.42 -2.82
CA GLU A 14 -5.61 3.14 -4.02
C GLU A 14 -4.43 3.40 -4.97
N LYS A 15 -4.65 3.21 -6.27
CA LYS A 15 -3.66 3.52 -7.30
C LYS A 15 -3.39 5.03 -7.29
N LEU A 16 -2.13 5.44 -7.12
CA LEU A 16 -1.78 6.85 -7.10
C LEU A 16 -1.63 7.38 -8.54
N TRP A 17 -2.52 8.29 -8.93
CA TRP A 17 -2.59 8.89 -10.27
C TRP A 17 -2.04 10.33 -10.31
N LYS A 18 -1.79 10.93 -9.14
CA LYS A 18 -1.12 12.24 -8.97
C LYS A 18 -0.03 12.15 -7.90
N LYS A 19 1.20 12.57 -8.24
CA LYS A 19 2.35 12.66 -7.33
C LYS A 19 2.13 13.72 -6.24
N SER A 20 1.23 14.68 -6.46
CA SER A 20 0.87 15.76 -5.53
C SER A 20 -0.28 15.43 -4.56
N ARG A 21 -0.67 14.16 -4.41
CA ARG A 21 -1.68 13.80 -3.41
C ARG A 21 -1.08 14.00 -2.02
N ALA A 22 -1.67 14.90 -1.24
CA ALA A 22 -1.22 15.18 0.11
C ALA A 22 -1.38 13.93 0.99
N VAL A 23 -0.27 13.44 1.55
CA VAL A 23 -0.26 12.33 2.51
C VAL A 23 -0.49 12.87 3.92
N LYS A 24 -1.30 12.17 4.70
CA LYS A 24 -1.63 12.47 6.10
C LYS A 24 -1.02 11.41 7.01
N VAL A 25 -0.97 11.73 8.31
CA VAL A 25 -0.56 10.76 9.32
C VAL A 25 -1.52 9.58 9.29
N GLY A 26 -0.98 8.36 9.21
CA GLY A 26 -1.74 7.13 9.00
C GLY A 26 -1.73 6.63 7.57
N ASP A 27 -1.29 7.44 6.58
CA ASP A 27 -1.16 6.98 5.20
C ASP A 27 -0.10 5.88 5.05
N ILE A 28 -0.40 4.90 4.19
CA ILE A 28 0.42 3.75 3.86
C ILE A 28 0.71 3.79 2.36
N LEU A 29 1.97 3.98 2.01
CA LEU A 29 2.46 3.94 0.64
C LEU A 29 3.01 2.55 0.33
N ASP A 30 2.37 1.81 -0.54
CA ASP A 30 2.83 0.52 -1.06
C ASP A 30 3.43 0.69 -2.45
N LEU A 31 4.72 0.44 -2.57
CA LEU A 31 5.44 0.44 -3.84
C LEU A 31 5.65 -0.99 -4.31
N ILE A 32 5.04 -1.42 -5.41
CA ILE A 32 5.29 -2.72 -6.03
C ILE A 32 6.71 -2.73 -6.61
N VAL A 33 7.60 -3.49 -5.98
CA VAL A 33 9.01 -3.63 -6.39
C VAL A 33 9.12 -4.76 -7.40
N GLU A 34 8.43 -5.88 -7.14
CA GLU A 34 8.48 -7.09 -7.96
C GLU A 34 7.12 -7.77 -7.96
N GLU A 35 6.70 -8.26 -9.13
CA GLU A 35 5.52 -9.10 -9.27
C GLU A 35 6.01 -10.46 -9.75
N ASN A 36 5.89 -11.46 -8.90
CA ASN A 36 6.20 -12.83 -9.24
C ASN A 36 4.91 -13.50 -9.75
N ARG A 37 4.77 -13.56 -11.07
CA ARG A 37 3.64 -14.21 -11.74
C ARG A 37 3.63 -15.72 -11.56
N GLU A 38 4.81 -16.34 -11.38
CA GLU A 38 4.95 -17.78 -11.19
C GLU A 38 4.51 -18.21 -9.80
N ALA A 39 4.88 -17.45 -8.77
CA ALA A 39 4.50 -17.73 -7.39
C ALA A 39 3.20 -17.03 -6.95
N GLU A 40 2.50 -16.35 -7.86
CA GLU A 40 1.35 -15.48 -7.56
C GLU A 40 1.61 -14.58 -6.32
N THR A 41 2.83 -14.06 -6.19
CA THR A 41 3.21 -13.21 -5.07
C THR A 41 3.70 -11.87 -5.58
N THR A 42 3.43 -10.81 -4.84
CA THR A 42 3.86 -9.46 -5.17
C THR A 42 4.71 -8.93 -4.03
N THR A 43 5.98 -8.63 -4.32
CA THR A 43 6.87 -7.97 -3.36
C THR A 43 6.63 -6.48 -3.45
N VAL A 44 6.07 -5.93 -2.37
CA VAL A 44 5.86 -4.49 -2.22
C VAL A 44 6.78 -3.92 -1.15
N MET A 45 7.11 -2.65 -1.27
CA MET A 45 7.81 -1.86 -0.28
C MET A 45 6.79 -0.92 0.35
N ARG A 46 6.35 -1.29 1.55
CA ARG A 46 5.38 -0.53 2.32
C ARG A 46 6.08 0.57 3.11
N THR A 47 5.57 1.79 3.07
CA THR A 47 6.04 2.91 3.89
C THR A 47 4.83 3.57 4.53
N MET A 48 4.73 3.53 5.86
CA MET A 48 3.65 4.16 6.60
C MET A 48 4.12 5.47 7.21
N LEU A 49 3.34 6.53 7.03
CA LEU A 49 3.51 7.79 7.73
C LEU A 49 2.95 7.65 9.14
N LYS A 50 3.82 7.47 10.13
CA LYS A 50 3.42 7.32 11.54
C LYS A 50 3.10 8.64 12.21
N GLU A 51 3.86 9.67 11.88
CA GLU A 51 3.71 10.98 12.51
C GLU A 51 4.23 12.06 11.56
N VAL A 52 3.58 13.22 11.60
CA VAL A 52 4.06 14.45 10.98
C VAL A 52 4.16 15.42 12.14
N GLN A 53 5.37 15.71 12.57
CA GLN A 53 5.59 16.77 13.53
C GLN A 53 5.34 18.09 12.80
N LYS A 54 4.27 18.77 13.21
CA LYS A 54 3.91 20.10 12.75
C LYS A 54 4.85 21.18 13.28
N GLU A 55 5.87 20.81 14.05
CA GLU A 55 6.88 21.71 14.55
C GLU A 55 7.66 22.28 13.35
N LYS A 56 7.22 23.47 12.92
CA LYS A 56 7.95 24.31 11.98
C LYS A 56 9.25 24.70 12.68
N THR A 57 10.31 23.94 12.46
CA THR A 57 11.65 24.51 12.58
C THR A 57 11.69 25.70 11.62
N SER A 58 12.42 26.77 11.96
CA SER A 58 12.43 28.10 11.29
C SER A 58 12.77 28.12 9.78
N THR A 59 12.71 26.98 9.09
CA THR A 59 13.14 26.74 7.71
C THR A 59 12.11 25.94 6.89
N ASP A 60 10.82 25.97 7.22
CA ASP A 60 9.72 25.32 6.44
C ASP A 60 9.90 23.80 6.18
N LYS A 61 10.68 23.11 7.03
CA LYS A 61 10.89 21.67 6.94
C LYS A 61 9.89 20.94 7.83
N TYR A 62 9.12 20.02 7.25
CA TYR A 62 8.24 19.11 7.99
C TYR A 62 9.06 17.92 8.49
N LYS A 63 9.13 17.73 9.81
CA LYS A 63 9.74 16.54 10.39
C LYS A 63 8.71 15.42 10.40
N VAL A 64 8.96 14.36 9.65
CA VAL A 64 8.04 13.23 9.50
C VAL A 64 8.67 11.95 10.02
N VAL A 65 7.88 11.15 10.74
CA VAL A 65 8.26 9.80 11.15
C VAL A 65 7.62 8.81 10.18
N LEU A 66 8.48 8.13 9.43
CA LEU A 66 8.09 7.11 8.46
C LEU A 66 8.52 5.73 8.99
N ARG A 67 7.63 4.74 8.89
CA ARG A 67 7.96 3.33 9.08
C ARG A 67 8.08 2.67 7.73
N ARG A 68 9.26 2.15 7.40
CA ARG A 68 9.53 1.50 6.11
C ARG A 68 9.68 0.00 6.26
N TRP A 69 9.00 -0.77 5.42
CA TRP A 69 9.21 -2.18 5.18
C TRP A 69 9.90 -2.34 3.84
N LYS A 70 11.15 -2.80 3.84
CA LYS A 70 11.96 -2.91 2.62
C LYS A 70 11.47 -4.00 1.66
N ARG A 71 10.95 -5.10 2.20
CA ARG A 71 10.42 -6.24 1.43
C ARG A 71 9.20 -6.78 2.15
N LEU A 72 8.02 -6.55 1.58
CA LEU A 72 6.76 -7.10 2.03
C LEU A 72 6.23 -7.98 0.91
N THR A 73 6.38 -9.29 1.05
CA THR A 73 5.84 -10.26 0.10
C THR A 73 4.37 -10.45 0.42
N ILE A 74 3.49 -9.93 -0.44
CA ILE A 74 2.05 -10.14 -0.31
C ILE A 74 1.67 -11.24 -1.30
N PRO A 75 1.13 -12.38 -0.85
CA PRO A 75 0.53 -13.32 -1.77
C PRO A 75 -0.64 -12.65 -2.45
N LYS A 76 -0.69 -12.72 -3.78
CA LYS A 76 -1.88 -12.38 -4.57
C LYS A 76 -2.84 -13.53 -4.31
N SER A 77 -3.47 -13.53 -3.13
CA SER A 77 -4.34 -14.62 -2.71
C SER A 77 -5.30 -14.93 -3.85
N PRO A 78 -5.39 -16.19 -4.34
CA PRO A 78 -6.64 -16.65 -4.88
C PRO A 78 -7.67 -16.50 -3.76
N GLU A 79 -8.85 -16.01 -4.13
CA GLU A 79 -10.10 -15.85 -3.37
C GLU A 79 -10.13 -16.35 -1.90
N PRO A 80 -10.74 -15.60 -0.95
CA PRO A 80 -11.19 -16.24 0.29
C PRO A 80 -12.08 -17.44 -0.10
N PRO A 81 -11.97 -18.60 0.56
CA PRO A 81 -12.86 -19.71 0.25
C PRO A 81 -14.30 -19.20 0.36
N LYS A 82 -15.04 -19.26 -0.75
CA LYS A 82 -16.50 -19.06 -0.75
C LYS A 82 -17.03 -19.88 0.40
N SER A 83 -17.54 -19.20 1.43
CA SER A 83 -18.33 -19.82 2.49
C SER A 83 -19.30 -20.78 1.82
N PRO A 84 -19.41 -22.05 2.25
CA PRO A 84 -20.39 -22.95 1.67
C PRO A 84 -21.78 -22.33 1.89
N GLU A 85 -22.47 -22.01 0.80
CA GLU A 85 -23.87 -21.59 0.85
C GLU A 85 -24.66 -22.68 1.60
N PRO A 86 -25.51 -22.32 2.58
CA PRO A 86 -26.32 -23.30 3.27
C PRO A 86 -27.26 -23.98 2.25
N PRO A 87 -27.45 -25.31 2.31
CA PRO A 87 -28.39 -25.98 1.42
C PRO A 87 -29.79 -25.43 1.68
N THR A 88 -30.34 -24.72 0.70
CA THR A 88 -31.74 -24.29 0.69
C THR A 88 -32.60 -25.55 0.80
N SER A 89 -33.29 -25.68 1.94
CA SER A 89 -34.25 -26.75 2.18
C SER A 89 -35.41 -26.62 1.19
N PRO A 90 -35.82 -27.68 0.49
CA PRO A 90 -37.03 -27.63 -0.31
C PRO A 90 -38.27 -27.70 0.61
N LEU A 91 -39.28 -26.90 0.29
CA LEU A 91 -40.65 -27.01 0.81
C LEU A 91 -41.36 -28.20 0.17
#